data_AF-A0A350YFB6-F1
#
_entry.id   AF-A0A350YFB6-F1
#
_cell.length_a   1.000
_cell.length_b   1.000
_cell.length_c   1.000
_cell.angle_alpha   90.00
_cell.angle_beta   90.00
_cell.angle_gamma   90.00
#
_symmetry.space_group_name_H-M   'P 1'
#
loop_
_entity.id
_entity.type
_entity.pdbx_description
1 polymer ?
#
loop_
_entity_poly.entity_id
_entity_poly.type
_entity_poly.pdbx_seq_one_letter_code
_entity_poly.pdbx_strand_id
1 'polypeptide(L)'
;MQIDNYAEAIALTEKLEATLPFKVRAGKPLLKTMRERGEIVTPDQEFTVDLVKYSGDIGGINCGLVSDRNNKERYVVSITHLKIDPNHPLAAEVKAYQQRRIRMLKLQEQKGFAAEILASQLGRKTKKRSHGFGRERE
;
A
#
# COMPACT_ATOMS: atom_id res chain seq x y z
N MET A 1 -14.83 -4.87 -1.97
CA MET A 1 -14.02 -6.04 -1.60
C MET A 1 -13.26 -5.68 -0.35
N GLN A 2 -13.36 -6.49 0.70
CA GLN A 2 -12.73 -6.22 1.97
C GLN A 2 -11.29 -6.75 1.97
N ILE A 3 -10.31 -5.90 2.25
CA ILE A 3 -8.88 -6.25 2.27
C ILE A 3 -8.49 -6.77 3.66
N ASP A 4 -8.93 -6.07 4.71
CA ASP A 4 -8.65 -6.37 6.11
C ASP A 4 -9.91 -6.82 6.85
N ASN A 5 -9.73 -7.74 7.80
CA ASN A 5 -10.71 -7.90 8.87
C ASN A 5 -10.53 -6.72 9.84
N TYR A 6 -11.55 -5.85 9.92
CA TYR A 6 -11.51 -4.64 10.74
C TYR A 6 -11.18 -4.93 12.21
N ALA A 7 -11.84 -5.92 12.82
CA ALA A 7 -11.63 -6.22 14.24
C ALA A 7 -10.20 -6.72 14.51
N GLU A 8 -9.68 -7.60 13.65
CA GLU A 8 -8.29 -8.09 13.76
C GLU A 8 -7.28 -6.95 13.54
N ALA A 9 -7.52 -6.08 12.56
CA ALA A 9 -6.63 -4.96 12.23
C ALA A 9 -6.59 -3.92 13.36
N ILE A 10 -7.74 -3.60 13.96
CA ILE A 10 -7.80 -2.70 15.13
C ILE A 10 -7.11 -3.31 16.34
N ALA A 11 -7.40 -4.57 16.67
CA ALA A 11 -6.76 -5.24 17.81
C ALA A 11 -5.23 -5.31 17.65
N LEU A 12 -4.73 -5.60 16.44
CA LEU A 12 -3.30 -5.58 16.15
C LEU A 12 -2.71 -4.16 16.23
N THR A 13 -3.46 -3.15 15.78
CA THR A 13 -3.07 -1.74 15.90
C THR A 13 -2.87 -1.34 17.36
N GLU A 14 -3.84 -1.64 18.22
CA GLU A 14 -3.78 -1.33 19.66
C GLU A 14 -2.61 -2.03 20.35
N LYS A 15 -2.39 -3.32 20.04
CA LYS A 15 -1.24 -4.07 20.56
C LYS A 15 0.09 -3.44 20.13
N LEU A 16 0.21 -3.01 18.87
CA LEU A 16 1.42 -2.37 18.35
C LEU A 16 1.63 -0.98 18.99
N GLU A 17 0.56 -0.20 19.16
CA GLU A 17 0.62 1.09 19.87
C GLU A 17 1.14 0.92 21.30
N ALA A 18 0.74 -0.14 22.00
CA ALA A 18 1.21 -0.46 23.35
C ALA A 18 2.70 -0.86 23.42
N THR A 19 3.32 -1.20 22.29
CA THR A 19 4.75 -1.56 22.20
C THR A 19 5.64 -0.42 21.70
N LEU A 20 5.08 0.78 21.50
CA LEU A 20 5.85 1.93 21.05
C LEU A 20 6.80 2.45 22.15
N PRO A 21 8.00 2.93 21.78
CA PRO A 21 8.60 2.88 20.44
C PRO A 21 9.28 1.53 20.16
N PHE A 22 9.30 1.09 18.90
CA PHE A 22 10.03 -0.12 18.48
C PHE A 22 10.79 0.10 17.17
N LYS A 23 11.81 -0.75 16.91
CA LYS A 23 12.66 -0.65 15.73
C LYS A 23 12.13 -1.53 14.58
N VAL A 24 12.24 -1.01 13.36
CA VAL A 24 11.88 -1.73 12.11
C VAL A 24 12.92 -1.46 11.03
N ARG A 25 12.97 -2.33 10.02
CA ARG A 25 13.74 -2.10 8.80
C ARG A 25 12.83 -1.86 7.61
N ALA A 26 13.30 -1.06 6.66
CA ALA A 26 12.57 -0.82 5.42
C ALA A 26 12.54 -2.08 4.54
N GLY A 27 11.36 -2.39 4.00
CA GLY A 27 11.20 -3.40 2.95
C GLY A 27 11.76 -2.93 1.61
N LYS A 28 11.93 -3.86 0.66
CA LYS A 28 12.45 -3.56 -0.68
C LYS A 28 11.70 -2.43 -1.40
N PRO A 29 10.35 -2.35 -1.38
CA PRO A 29 9.64 -1.28 -2.07
C PRO A 29 9.92 0.10 -1.47
N LEU A 30 9.92 0.21 -0.13
CA LEU A 30 10.22 1.46 0.55
C LEU A 30 11.67 1.93 0.28
N LEU A 31 12.63 1.02 0.35
CA LEU A 31 14.03 1.32 0.00
C LEU A 31 14.18 1.83 -1.43
N LYS A 32 13.42 1.30 -2.39
CA LYS A 32 13.43 1.77 -3.78
C LYS A 32 12.93 3.21 -3.84
N THR A 33 11.78 3.50 -3.21
CA THR A 33 11.19 4.85 -3.18
C THR A 33 12.12 5.87 -2.51
N MET A 34 12.78 5.51 -1.40
CA MET A 34 13.75 6.38 -0.72
C MET A 34 14.95 6.69 -1.62
N ARG A 35 15.51 5.69 -2.32
CA ARG A 35 16.62 5.89 -3.26
C ARG A 35 16.22 6.75 -4.47
N GLU A 36 15.01 6.57 -4.98
CA GLU A 36 14.45 7.40 -6.08
C GLU A 36 14.31 8.88 -5.66
N ARG A 37 14.14 9.16 -4.37
CA ARG A 37 14.15 10.51 -3.80
C ARG A 37 15.55 11.07 -3.53
N GLY A 38 16.60 10.31 -3.84
CA GLY A 38 18.00 10.69 -3.63
C GLY A 38 18.52 10.40 -2.22
N GLU A 39 17.79 9.64 -1.40
CA GLU A 39 18.20 9.31 -0.04
C GLU A 39 19.22 8.16 -0.03
N ILE A 40 20.27 8.29 0.80
CA ILE A 40 21.29 7.26 0.98
C ILE A 40 20.82 6.29 2.07
N VAL A 41 20.10 5.23 1.67
CA VAL A 41 19.54 4.22 2.58
C VAL A 41 20.11 2.80 2.35
N THR A 42 20.44 2.11 3.45
CA THR A 42 20.90 0.71 3.42
C THR A 42 19.78 -0.26 3.81
N PRO A 43 19.81 -1.52 3.34
CA PRO A 43 18.80 -2.52 3.72
C PRO A 43 18.76 -2.86 5.21
N ASP A 44 19.87 -2.68 5.91
CA ASP A 44 20.02 -2.96 7.33
C ASP A 44 19.77 -1.72 8.20
N GLN A 45 19.47 -0.58 7.59
CA GLN A 45 19.12 0.63 8.31
C GLN A 45 17.84 0.42 9.11
N GLU A 46 17.95 0.69 10.41
CA GLU A 46 16.84 0.64 11.35
C GLU A 46 16.17 2.01 11.45
N PHE A 47 14.86 1.99 11.59
CA PHE A 47 14.00 3.14 11.78
C PHE A 47 13.23 2.98 13.08
N THR A 48 13.03 4.09 13.78
CA THR A 48 12.20 4.11 14.99
C THR A 48 10.76 4.32 14.59
N VAL A 49 9.87 3.43 15.03
CA VAL A 49 8.42 3.64 14.92
C VAL A 49 7.94 4.39 16.15
N ASP A 50 7.26 5.52 15.93
CA ASP A 50 6.73 6.39 16.99
C ASP A 50 5.22 6.61 16.91
N LEU A 51 4.58 6.11 15.84
CA LEU A 51 3.15 6.20 15.60
C LEU A 51 2.69 4.93 14.90
N VAL A 52 1.55 4.37 15.31
CA VAL A 52 0.86 3.30 14.58
C VAL A 52 -0.61 3.68 14.50
N LYS A 53 -1.21 3.65 13.31
CA LYS A 53 -2.63 3.96 13.12
C LYS A 53 -3.22 3.11 12.02
N TYR A 54 -4.45 2.64 12.23
CA TYR A 54 -5.26 2.06 11.16
C TYR A 54 -5.89 3.17 10.31
N SER A 55 -5.66 3.16 9.00
CA SER A 55 -6.14 4.18 8.06
C SER A 55 -7.22 3.66 7.12
N GLY A 56 -8.06 2.73 7.61
CA GLY A 56 -9.15 2.14 6.83
C GLY A 56 -8.68 1.01 5.91
N ASP A 57 -9.63 0.39 5.21
CA ASP A 57 -9.37 -0.85 4.46
C ASP A 57 -8.34 -0.66 3.32
N ILE A 58 -8.36 0.51 2.66
CA ILE A 58 -7.44 0.86 1.57
C ILE A 58 -6.02 1.15 2.11
N GLY A 59 -5.90 1.85 3.24
CA GLY A 59 -4.61 2.22 3.84
C GLY A 59 -3.98 1.11 4.69
N GLY A 60 -4.81 0.37 5.41
CA GLY A 60 -4.40 -0.64 6.39
C GLY A 60 -3.75 0.00 7.61
N ILE A 61 -2.95 -0.80 8.31
CA ILE A 61 -2.12 -0.31 9.41
C ILE A 61 -0.92 0.46 8.85
N ASN A 62 -0.79 1.72 9.26
CA ASN A 62 0.31 2.62 8.94
C ASN A 62 1.20 2.86 10.16
N CYS A 63 2.49 3.03 9.92
CA CYS A 63 3.50 3.32 10.92
C CYS A 63 4.21 4.64 10.58
N GLY A 64 4.39 5.49 11.58
CA GLY A 64 5.25 6.66 11.51
C GLY A 64 6.70 6.24 11.78
N LEU A 65 7.59 6.47 10.81
CA LEU A 65 9.02 6.23 10.95
C LEU A 65 9.74 7.54 11.18
N VAL A 66 10.65 7.53 12.15
CA VAL A 66 11.58 8.62 12.40
C VAL A 66 13.00 8.14 12.11
N SER A 67 13.73 8.94 11.33
CA SER A 67 15.14 8.68 11.04
C SER A 67 16.04 9.33 12.10
N ASP A 68 16.77 8.48 12.81
CA ASP A 68 17.68 8.84 13.90
C ASP A 68 18.77 9.86 13.46
N ARG A 69 19.08 9.94 12.15
CA ARG A 69 20.15 10.80 11.61
C ARG A 69 19.87 12.30 11.66
N ASN A 70 18.61 12.73 11.61
CA ASN A 70 18.28 14.16 11.54
C ASN A 70 16.94 14.54 12.19
N ASN A 71 16.12 13.58 12.66
CA ASN A 71 14.81 13.78 13.29
C ASN A 71 13.80 14.68 12.52
N LYS A 72 14.13 15.09 11.29
CA LYS A 72 13.35 15.99 10.43
C LYS A 72 12.50 15.22 9.41
N GLU A 73 12.93 14.02 9.04
CA GLU A 73 12.24 13.20 8.05
C GLU A 73 11.33 12.19 8.75
N ARG A 74 10.03 12.36 8.54
CA ARG A 74 8.99 11.48 9.04
C ARG A 74 8.30 10.80 7.86
N TYR A 75 8.32 9.48 7.84
CA TYR A 75 7.59 8.70 6.84
C TYR A 75 6.34 8.14 7.49
N VAL A 76 5.21 8.22 6.79
CA VAL A 76 4.03 7.42 7.13
C VAL A 76 3.93 6.32 6.09
N VAL A 77 4.09 5.07 6.52
CA VAL A 77 4.20 3.93 5.61
C VAL A 77 3.31 2.78 6.07
N SER A 78 2.70 2.09 5.12
CA SER A 78 1.94 0.88 5.44
C SER A 78 2.86 -0.18 6.01
N ILE A 79 2.41 -0.88 7.05
CA ILE A 79 3.16 -1.94 7.73
C ILE A 79 3.58 -3.05 6.76
N THR A 80 2.89 -3.24 5.63
CA THR A 80 3.26 -4.19 4.56
C THR A 80 4.59 -3.89 3.89
N HIS A 81 5.09 -2.66 3.99
CA HIS A 81 6.38 -2.23 3.47
C HIS A 81 7.51 -2.30 4.51
N LEU A 82 7.23 -2.81 5.71
CA LEU A 82 8.18 -2.87 6.82
C LEU A 82 8.58 -4.30 7.14
N LYS A 83 9.77 -4.43 7.73
CA LYS A 83 10.25 -5.66 8.36
C LYS A 83 10.37 -5.41 9.85
N ILE A 84 9.57 -6.13 10.63
CA ILE A 84 9.68 -6.12 12.08
C ILE A 84 10.79 -7.08 12.52
N ASP A 85 11.48 -6.74 13.61
CA ASP A 85 12.46 -7.63 14.22
C ASP A 85 11.82 -8.99 14.57
N PRO A 86 12.43 -10.12 14.20
CA PRO A 86 11.89 -11.45 14.53
C PRO A 86 11.67 -11.69 16.02
N ASN A 87 12.40 -11.00 16.90
CA ASN A 87 12.28 -11.10 18.35
C ASN A 87 11.20 -10.20 18.93
N HIS A 88 10.55 -9.36 18.11
CA HIS A 88 9.43 -8.54 18.58
C HIS A 88 8.25 -9.44 19.00
N PRO A 89 7.60 -9.19 20.15
CA PRO A 89 6.53 -10.07 20.67
C PRO A 89 5.35 -10.24 19.69
N LEU A 90 5.11 -9.23 18.84
CA LEU A 90 4.06 -9.24 17.82
C LEU A 90 4.54 -9.66 16.42
N ALA A 91 5.78 -10.11 16.25
CA ALA A 91 6.36 -10.40 14.93
C ALA A 91 5.54 -11.42 14.12
N ALA A 92 5.04 -12.48 14.77
CA ALA A 92 4.22 -13.49 14.13
C ALA A 92 2.85 -12.96 13.69
N GLU A 93 2.17 -12.21 14.56
CA GLU A 93 0.86 -11.60 14.25
C GLU A 93 0.98 -10.59 13.11
N VAL A 94 2.00 -9.74 13.14
CA VAL A 94 2.26 -8.77 12.06
C VAL A 94 2.56 -9.48 10.75
N LYS A 95 3.39 -10.52 10.77
CA LYS A 95 3.71 -11.28 9.56
C LYS A 95 2.45 -11.90 8.94
N ALA A 96 1.56 -12.47 9.74
CA ALA A 96 0.29 -13.02 9.28
C ALA A 96 -0.60 -11.94 8.64
N TYR A 97 -0.73 -10.78 9.30
CA TYR A 97 -1.45 -9.63 8.77
C TYR A 97 -0.86 -9.15 7.43
N GLN A 98 0.46 -8.96 7.35
CA GLN A 98 1.15 -8.53 6.13
C GLN A 98 0.90 -9.50 4.97
N GLN A 99 1.02 -10.81 5.20
CA GLN A 99 0.80 -11.83 4.17
C GLN A 99 -0.63 -11.81 3.63
N ARG A 100 -1.62 -11.78 4.53
CA ARG A 100 -3.03 -11.70 4.17
C ARG A 100 -3.31 -10.46 3.34
N ARG A 101 -2.87 -9.30 3.81
CA ARG A 101 -3.10 -8.01 3.16
C ARG A 101 -2.43 -7.93 1.78
N ILE A 102 -1.17 -8.34 1.66
CA ILE A 102 -0.45 -8.36 0.37
C ILE A 102 -1.17 -9.25 -0.66
N ARG A 103 -1.69 -10.41 -0.22
CA ARG A 103 -2.48 -11.28 -1.10
C ARG A 103 -3.75 -10.57 -1.59
N MET A 104 -4.46 -9.89 -0.69
CA MET A 104 -5.70 -9.20 -1.03
C MET A 104 -5.47 -7.98 -1.93
N LEU A 105 -4.41 -7.21 -1.71
CA LEU A 105 -4.01 -6.09 -2.57
C LEU A 105 -3.71 -6.56 -4.01
N LYS A 106 -2.96 -7.66 -4.17
CA LYS A 106 -2.69 -8.23 -5.50
C LYS A 106 -3.96 -8.65 -6.24
N LEU A 107 -4.92 -9.25 -5.52
CA LEU A 107 -6.22 -9.61 -6.10
C LEU A 107 -7.04 -8.38 -6.49
N GLN A 108 -6.90 -7.27 -5.77
CA GLN A 108 -7.55 -6.00 -6.10
C GLN A 108 -6.99 -5.41 -7.38
N GLU A 109 -5.66 -5.34 -7.50
CA GLU A 109 -4.97 -4.81 -8.68
C GLU A 109 -5.36 -5.59 -9.94
N GLN A 110 -5.37 -6.93 -9.87
CA GLN A 110 -5.77 -7.78 -10.99
C GLN A 110 -7.23 -7.55 -11.42
N LYS A 111 -8.15 -7.40 -10.47
CA LYS A 111 -9.56 -7.09 -10.77
C LYS A 111 -9.73 -5.70 -11.38
N GLY A 112 -9.01 -4.71 -10.85
CA GLY A 112 -8.99 -3.34 -11.40
C GLY A 112 -8.53 -3.35 -12.85
N PHE A 113 -7.44 -4.07 -13.14
CA PHE A 113 -6.93 -4.23 -14.50
C PHE A 113 -7.92 -4.94 -15.44
N ALA A 114 -8.56 -6.02 -15.00
CA ALA A 114 -9.58 -6.70 -15.80
C ALA A 114 -10.79 -5.79 -16.10
N ALA A 115 -11.23 -5.00 -15.12
CA ALA A 115 -12.32 -4.04 -15.30
C ALA A 115 -11.95 -2.92 -16.28
N GLU A 116 -10.72 -2.40 -16.21
CA GLU A 116 -10.20 -1.38 -17.13
C GLU A 116 -10.12 -1.89 -18.58
N ILE A 117 -9.67 -3.13 -18.79
CA ILE A 117 -9.69 -3.77 -20.11
C ILE A 117 -11.12 -3.87 -20.65
N LEU A 118 -12.05 -4.35 -19.83
CA LEU A 118 -13.45 -4.50 -20.25
C LEU A 118 -14.07 -3.14 -20.62
N ALA A 119 -13.82 -2.11 -19.82
CA ALA A 119 -14.28 -0.74 -20.10
C ALA A 119 -13.70 -0.21 -21.43
N SER A 120 -12.40 -0.47 -21.68
CA SER A 120 -11.71 -0.06 -22.90
C SER A 120 -12.25 -0.78 -24.16
N GLN A 121 -12.70 -2.03 -24.02
CA GLN A 121 -13.29 -2.80 -25.12
C GLN A 121 -14.72 -2.34 -25.45
N LEU A 122 -15.52 -2.01 -24.43
CA LEU A 122 -16.88 -1.49 -24.62
C LEU A 122 -16.87 -0.08 -25.24
N GLY A 123 -15.91 0.79 -24.86
CA GLY A 123 -15.75 2.12 -25.44
C GLY A 123 -15.36 2.17 -26.92
N ARG A 124 -14.89 1.06 -27.52
CA ARG A 124 -14.53 0.98 -28.94
C ARG A 124 -15.69 0.64 -29.89
N LYS A 125 -16.89 0.33 -29.39
CA LYS A 125 -18.00 -0.21 -30.19
C LYS A 125 -19.11 0.79 -30.60
N THR A 126 -18.83 2.07 -30.83
CA THR A 126 -19.83 2.96 -31.51
C THR A 126 -19.18 4.08 -32.33
N LYS A 127 -18.74 3.78 -33.55
CA LYS A 127 -18.75 4.74 -34.68
C LYS A 127 -19.07 4.00 -35.98
N LYS A 128 -20.33 3.59 -36.17
CA LYS A 128 -20.86 3.39 -37.52
C LYS A 128 -21.12 4.78 -38.10
N ARG A 129 -20.27 5.22 -39.03
CA ARG A 129 -20.49 6.43 -39.84
C ARG A 129 -21.65 6.14 -40.79
N SER A 130 -22.85 6.66 -40.54
CA SER A 130 -23.93 6.67 -41.52
C SER A 130 -23.58 7.70 -42.60
N HIS A 131 -23.23 7.23 -43.79
CA HIS A 131 -22.98 8.08 -44.95
C HIS A 131 -24.33 8.32 -45.65
N GLY A 132 -25.00 9.43 -45.33
CA GLY A 132 -26.18 9.89 -46.05
C GLY A 132 -25.77 10.72 -47.25
N PHE A 133 -25.89 10.17 -48.45
CA PHE A 133 -25.78 10.89 -49.72
C PHE A 133 -27.12 11.61 -49.98
N GLY A 134 -27.19 12.91 -49.71
CA GLY A 134 -28.26 13.79 -50.20
C GLY A 134 -27.72 14.63 -51.35
N ARG A 135 -28.14 14.32 -52.58
CA ARG A 135 -27.82 15.10 -53.78
C ARG A 135 -28.56 16.44 -53.74
N GLU A 136 -27.83 17.52 -53.97
CA GLU A 136 -28.33 18.82 -54.39
C GLU A 136 -29.15 18.69 -55.68
N ARG A 137 -30.24 19.46 -55.78
CA ARG A 137 -30.77 19.93 -57.06
C ARG A 137 -31.18 21.39 -56.90
N GLU A 138 -30.76 22.15 -57.90
CA GLU A 138 -31.13 23.52 -58.26
C GLU A 138 -32.63 23.71 -58.47
#